data_AF-A0A7H9B0L4-F1
#
_entry.id   AF-A0A7H9B0L4-F1
#
_cell.length_a   1.000
_cell.length_b   1.000
_cell.length_c   1.000
_cell.angle_alpha   90.00
_cell.angle_beta   90.00
_cell.angle_gamma   90.00
#
_symmetry.space_group_name_H-M   'P 1'
#
loop_
_entity.id
_entity.type
_entity.pdbx_description
1 polymer ?
#
loop_
_entity_poly.entity_id
_entity_poly.type
_entity_poly.pdbx_seq_one_letter_code
_entity_poly.pdbx_strand_id
1 'polypeptide(L)' 'MSYYSTIYKTLFKRNSVFVGTVFFSAFVFQTSFDSAVTSWYENHNKGKLWKDVKFKLQNGGDDDEDEDDDE' A
#
# COMPACT_ATOMS: atom_id res chain seq x y z
N MET A 1 -9.91 -8.58 35.13
CA MET A 1 -9.25 -7.29 34.76
C MET A 1 -9.66 -6.94 33.34
N SER A 2 -9.94 -5.67 33.06
CA SER A 2 -10.23 -5.21 31.69
C SER A 2 -8.97 -5.25 30.82
N TYR A 3 -9.09 -5.67 29.56
CA TYR A 3 -7.99 -5.70 28.58
C TYR A 3 -7.27 -4.36 28.44
N TYR A 4 -8.03 -3.26 28.45
CA TYR A 4 -7.49 -1.90 28.44
C TYR A 4 -6.60 -1.63 29.67
N SER A 5 -7.04 -2.05 30.86
CA SER A 5 -6.26 -1.91 32.09
C SER A 5 -4.94 -2.69 32.01
N THR A 6 -4.91 -3.84 31.36
CA THR A 6 -3.68 -4.64 31.22
C THR A 6 -2.71 -3.91 30.30
N ILE A 7 -3.16 -3.52 29.11
CA ILE A 7 -2.35 -2.80 28.11
C ILE A 7 -1.77 -1.50 28.67
N TYR A 8 -2.58 -0.70 29.37
CA TYR A 8 -2.11 0.55 29.96
C TYR A 8 -1.01 0.31 30.99
N LYS A 9 -1.21 -0.66 31.89
CA LYS A 9 -0.24 -0.96 32.96
C LYS A 9 1.07 -1.53 32.41
N THR A 10 1.03 -2.28 31.31
CA THR A 10 2.22 -2.94 30.74
C THR A 10 3.00 -2.03 29.79
N LEU A 11 2.32 -1.24 28.95
CA LEU A 11 2.97 -0.50 27.86
C LEU A 11 3.00 1.02 28.06
N PHE A 12 1.95 1.59 28.67
CA PHE A 12 1.74 3.04 28.65
C PHE A 12 1.98 3.74 30.00
N LYS A 13 2.04 3.02 31.12
CA LYS A 13 2.18 3.61 32.46
C LYS A 13 3.59 4.13 32.77
N ARG A 14 4.64 3.50 32.25
CA ARG A 14 6.04 3.85 32.55
C ARG A 14 6.69 4.55 31.36
N ASN A 15 7.11 5.81 31.53
CA ASN A 15 7.67 6.64 30.44
C ASN A 15 8.77 5.95 29.63
N SER A 16 9.69 5.23 30.29
CA SER A 16 10.78 4.51 29.60
C SER A 16 10.30 3.38 28.69
N VAL A 17 9.14 2.78 28.98
CA VAL A 17 8.52 1.73 28.16
C VAL A 17 7.59 2.34 27.12
N PHE A 18 6.90 3.42 27.49
CA PHE A 18 5.98 4.14 26.62
C PHE A 18 6.65 4.60 25.33
N VAL A 19 7.76 5.35 25.42
CA VAL A 19 8.45 5.90 24.25
C VAL A 19 8.97 4.78 23.34
N GLY A 20 9.57 3.73 23.92
CA GLY A 20 10.03 2.57 23.17
C GLY A 20 8.88 1.83 22.46
N THR A 21 7.73 1.70 23.12
CA THR A 21 6.53 1.09 22.53
C THR A 21 6.03 1.91 21.33
N VAL A 22 5.97 3.24 21.47
CA VAL A 22 5.53 4.13 20.39
C VAL A 22 6.47 4.02 19.19
N PHE A 23 7.78 4.11 19.38
CA PHE A 23 8.74 3.99 18.28
C PHE A 23 8.71 2.63 17.60
N PHE A 24 8.71 1.54 18.38
CA PHE A 24 8.59 0.20 17.81
C PHE A 24 7.30 0.05 17.00
N SER A 25 6.17 0.50 17.55
CA SER A 25 4.90 0.45 16.83
C SER A 25 4.92 1.28 15.55
N ALA A 26 5.56 2.45 15.56
CA ALA A 26 5.67 3.32 14.38
C ALA A 26 6.45 2.64 13.25
N PHE A 27 7.57 1.98 13.55
CA PHE A 27 8.34 1.25 12.53
C PHE A 27 7.53 0.12 11.90
N VAL A 28 6.86 -0.70 12.71
CA VAL A 28 6.04 -1.81 12.20
C VAL A 28 4.82 -1.28 11.45
N PHE A 29 4.17 -0.24 11.99
CA PHE A 29 2.99 0.37 11.40
C PHE A 29 3.29 0.99 10.05
N GLN A 30 4.40 1.72 9.91
CA GLN A 30 4.77 2.41 8.66
C GLN A 30 4.79 1.45 7.47
N THR A 31 5.57 0.37 7.54
CA THR A 31 5.69 -0.61 6.43
C THR A 31 4.36 -1.31 6.15
N SER A 32 3.65 -1.72 7.21
CA SER A 32 2.40 -2.46 7.07
C SER A 32 1.29 -1.59 6.48
N PHE A 33 1.19 -0.35 6.94
CA PHE A 33 0.18 0.60 6.51
C PHE A 33 0.43 1.06 5.07
N ASP A 34 1.67 1.39 4.72
CA ASP A 34 2.05 1.77 3.36
C ASP A 34 1.70 0.67 2.34
N SER A 35 2.07 -0.58 2.65
CA SER A 35 1.76 -1.73 1.80
C SER A 35 0.26 -1.96 1.66
N ALA A 36 -0.48 -1.89 2.77
CA ALA A 36 -1.93 -2.13 2.78
C ALA A 36 -2.70 -1.05 2.00
N VAL A 37 -2.38 0.22 2.22
CA VAL A 37 -3.04 1.34 1.55
C VAL A 37 -2.68 1.38 0.08
N THR A 38 -1.41 1.14 -0.27
CA THR A 38 -0.98 1.02 -1.67
C THR A 38 -1.74 -0.10 -2.38
N SER A 39 -1.80 -1.29 -1.78
CA SER A 39 -2.52 -2.43 -2.36
C SER A 39 -4.01 -2.12 -2.56
N TRP A 40 -4.64 -1.47 -1.58
CA TRP A 40 -6.03 -1.05 -1.69
C TRP A 40 -6.23 -0.02 -2.80
N TYR A 41 -5.37 1.00 -2.86
CA TYR A 41 -5.44 2.07 -3.85
C TYR A 41 -5.26 1.53 -5.27
N GLU A 42 -4.27 0.69 -5.49
CA GLU A 42 -4.02 0.05 -6.77
C GLU A 42 -5.18 -0.84 -7.18
N ASN A 43 -5.72 -1.65 -6.25
CA ASN A 43 -6.88 -2.48 -6.52
C ASN A 43 -8.12 -1.65 -6.88
N HIS A 44 -8.34 -0.53 -6.19
CA HIS A 44 -9.47 0.36 -6.44
C HIS A 44 -9.37 1.07 -7.80
N ASN A 45 -8.15 1.37 -8.25
CA ASN A 45 -7.93 2.12 -9.49
C ASN A 45 -7.51 1.24 -10.69
N LYS A 46 -7.56 -0.09 -10.56
CA LYS A 46 -7.18 -1.05 -11.62
C LYS A 46 -7.61 -0.62 -13.01
N GLY A 47 -6.68 -0.66 -13.95
CA GLY A 47 -6.88 -0.28 -15.36
C GLY A 47 -6.73 1.22 -15.63
N LYS A 48 -6.59 2.06 -14.59
CA LYS A 48 -6.31 3.50 -14.73
C LYS A 48 -4.87 3.87 -14.40
N LEU A 49 -4.12 3.02 -13.69
CA LEU A 49 -2.76 3.34 -13.30
C LEU A 49 -1.83 3.20 -14.51
N TRP A 50 -0.80 4.05 -14.55
CA TRP A 50 0.23 3.96 -15.59
C TRP A 50 0.81 2.55 -15.73
N LYS A 51 1.06 1.86 -14.61
CA LYS A 51 1.54 0.47 -14.61
C LYS A 51 0.60 -0.54 -15.27
N ASP A 52 -0.70 -0.24 -15.36
CA ASP A 52 -1.70 -1.11 -15.99
C ASP A 52 -1.84 -0.81 -17.49
N VAL A 53 -1.63 0.45 -17.90
CA VAL A 53 -1.82 0.90 -19.29
C VAL A 53 -0.53 0.93 -20.11
N LYS A 54 0.64 1.05 -19.48
CA LYS A 54 1.93 1.19 -20.16
C LYS A 54 2.21 0.03 -21.11
N PHE A 55 1.96 -1.21 -20.69
CA PHE A 55 2.23 -2.38 -21.52
C PHE A 55 1.39 -2.38 -22.80
N LYS A 56 0.13 -1.94 -22.71
CA LYS A 56 -0.75 -1.80 -23.87
C LYS A 56 -0.26 -0.73 -24.84
N LEU A 57 0.25 0.39 -24.32
CA LEU A 57 0.77 1.48 -25.14
C LEU A 57 2.14 1.20 -25.75
N GLN A 58 2.96 0.38 -25.10
CA GLN A 58 4.24 -0.05 -25.67
C GLN A 58 4.05 -1.09 -26.78
N ASN A 59 3.03 -1.94 -26.68
CA ASN A 59 2.73 -2.95 -27.70
C ASN A 59 1.81 -2.41 -28.81
N GLY A 60 0.92 -1.47 -28.52
CA GLY A 60 0.08 -0.80 -29.52
C GLY A 60 0.83 0.18 -30.43
N GLY A 61 2.16 0.29 -30.32
CA GLY A 61 2.99 0.88 -31.35
C GLY A 61 3.34 -0.09 -32.49
N ASP A 62 3.12 -1.40 -32.29
CA ASP A 62 3.39 -2.45 -33.28
C ASP A 62 2.08 -3.02 -33.89
N ASP A 63 0.91 -2.84 -33.25
CA ASP A 63 -0.38 -3.41 -33.70
C ASP A 63 -1.26 -2.41 -34.52
N ASP A 64 -0.85 -1.14 -34.65
CA ASP A 64 -1.60 -0.10 -35.40
C ASP A 64 -1.09 0.07 -36.87
N GLU A 65 -0.23 -0.82 -37.38
CA GLU A 65 0.28 -0.81 -38.78
C GLU A 65 -0.36 -1.84 -39.74
N ASP A 66 -1.38 -2.61 -39.31
CA ASP A 66 -1.93 -3.74 -40.10
C ASP A 66 -3.39 -3.57 -40.63
N GLU A 67 -4.01 -2.39 -40.54
CA GLU A 67 -5.41 -2.16 -40.99
C GLU A 67 -5.59 -1.04 -42.04
N ASP A 68 -4.68 -0.85 -43.01
CA ASP A 68 -4.85 0.12 -44.11
C ASP A 68 -4.38 -0.41 -45.50
N ASP A 69 -4.62 -1.69 -45.85
CA ASP A 69 -4.21 -2.22 -47.18
C ASP A 69 -5.24 -3.14 -47.88
N ASP A 70 -6.56 -2.96 -47.68
CA ASP A 70 -7.60 -3.62 -48.49
C ASP A 70 -8.90 -2.77 -48.64
N GLU A 71 -8.90 -1.77 -49.54
CA GLU A 71 -9.93 -1.45 -50.57
C GLU A 71 -9.70 -0.09 -51.26
#